data_AF-A0AAD4G982-F1
#
_entry.id   AF-A0AAD4G982-F1
#
_cell.length_a   1.000
_cell.length_b   1.000
_cell.length_c   1.000
_cell.angle_alpha   90.00
_cell.angle_beta   90.00
_cell.angle_gamma   90.00
#
_symmetry.space_group_name_H-M   'P 1'
#
loop_
_entity.id
_entity.type
_entity.pdbx_description
1 polymer ?
#
loop_
_entity_poly.entity_id
_entity_poly.type
_entity_poly.pdbx_seq_one_letter_code
_entity_poly.pdbx_strand_id
1 'polypeptide(L)'
;MQRFREQHWGLHPKIDPEFGPQPSSHKTTLTGDEGDEIDVTLELSDKERVSHYGLNSRATNLFSIKSDKLSIEDDLVVKVFWAEATRTSEPDILKRVYEIAHDQDIKGHVPVMLWYKSFEETSTAKVRQRLGLKTEGARVLYTIIFRKLRPITELTGRDFLLAWWETVKCHLALWQNDVYHRDISASNLMYRTVNGKIVGVLNDFDLASTEKTATGTERTGTIPFMALILLEDDALEGHVGHAYKHDAESFIWVMIWICLRYDDGKPREHGRPLDAWLKVDAVGCREKKSDFLGGQARRSLKAGKGHEENWKLATAYINALVMINATISTSPEDQDPYVQTDDAFKVYLSDVIRLFLEIPADGPREDTTQVVTSCLASESEEWELVSTNANAE
;
A
#
# COMPACT_ATOMS: atom_id res chain seq x y z
N MET A 1 -34.36 -22.12 -15.00
CA MET A 1 -33.88 -22.41 -13.62
C MET A 1 -32.53 -21.75 -13.45
N GLN A 2 -32.40 -20.81 -12.51
CA GLN A 2 -31.13 -20.15 -12.22
C GLN A 2 -30.19 -21.18 -11.59
N ARG A 3 -29.06 -21.49 -12.26
CA ARG A 3 -28.13 -22.54 -11.81
C ARG A 3 -27.28 -22.12 -10.60
N PHE A 4 -27.21 -20.83 -10.33
CA PHE A 4 -26.39 -20.23 -9.28
C PHE A 4 -27.20 -19.15 -8.55
N ARG A 5 -27.17 -19.16 -7.22
CA ARG A 5 -27.66 -18.04 -6.39
C ARG A 5 -26.79 -16.79 -6.57
N GLU A 6 -27.33 -15.62 -6.24
CA GLU A 6 -26.67 -14.31 -6.30
C GLU A 6 -25.30 -14.28 -5.60
N GLN A 7 -25.19 -14.91 -4.43
CA GLN A 7 -23.94 -15.06 -3.67
C GLN A 7 -22.81 -15.69 -4.49
N HIS A 8 -23.11 -16.68 -5.34
CA HIS A 8 -22.08 -17.31 -6.17
C HIS A 8 -21.60 -16.39 -7.31
N TRP A 9 -22.32 -15.30 -7.59
CA TRP A 9 -21.91 -14.23 -8.48
C TRP A 9 -21.20 -13.10 -7.73
N GLY A 10 -20.90 -13.30 -6.44
CA GLY A 10 -20.28 -12.33 -5.56
C GLY A 10 -21.26 -11.43 -4.82
N LEU A 11 -22.55 -11.41 -5.18
CA LEU A 11 -23.49 -10.46 -4.57
C LEU A 11 -23.85 -10.88 -3.14
N HIS A 12 -23.57 -10.00 -2.18
CA HIS A 12 -23.91 -10.20 -0.78
C HIS A 12 -25.05 -9.24 -0.37
N PRO A 13 -26.25 -9.76 0.00
CA PRO A 13 -27.45 -8.93 0.23
C PRO A 13 -27.33 -7.84 1.30
N LYS A 14 -26.39 -7.97 2.23
CA LYS A 14 -26.13 -6.97 3.27
C LYS A 14 -25.14 -5.89 2.85
N ILE A 15 -24.41 -6.08 1.77
CA ILE A 15 -23.30 -5.20 1.33
C ILE A 15 -23.68 -4.57 -0.02
N ASP A 16 -24.12 -5.40 -0.96
CA ASP A 16 -24.52 -4.97 -2.28
C ASP A 16 -25.98 -4.49 -2.26
N PRO A 17 -26.24 -3.22 -2.61
CA PRO A 17 -27.59 -2.72 -2.73
C PRO A 17 -28.34 -3.47 -3.84
N GLU A 18 -29.64 -3.73 -3.61
CA GLU A 18 -30.50 -4.37 -4.61
C GLU A 18 -30.46 -3.61 -5.96
N PHE A 19 -30.61 -4.34 -7.06
CA PHE A 19 -30.65 -3.75 -8.40
C PHE A 19 -31.81 -2.74 -8.51
N GLY A 20 -31.48 -1.45 -8.63
CA GLY A 20 -32.47 -0.36 -8.67
C GLY A 20 -31.86 1.03 -8.45
N PRO A 21 -32.68 2.06 -8.21
CA PRO A 21 -32.20 3.37 -7.77
C PRO A 21 -31.34 3.22 -6.51
N GLN A 22 -30.07 3.60 -6.62
CA GLN A 22 -29.11 3.49 -5.54
C GLN A 22 -29.42 4.54 -4.45
N PRO A 23 -29.63 4.14 -3.19
CA PRO A 23 -29.82 5.10 -2.10
C PRO A 23 -28.52 5.87 -1.84
N SER A 24 -28.61 7.04 -1.20
CA SER A 24 -27.43 7.83 -0.83
C SER A 24 -26.55 7.15 0.21
N SER A 25 -27.15 6.29 1.03
CA SER A 25 -26.49 5.46 2.04
C SER A 25 -27.26 4.15 2.28
N HIS A 26 -26.59 3.16 2.85
CA HIS A 26 -27.16 1.85 3.19
C HIS A 26 -26.73 1.44 4.61
N LYS A 27 -27.69 1.41 5.54
CA LYS A 27 -27.46 0.92 6.91
C LYS A 27 -27.70 -0.58 6.98
N THR A 28 -26.76 -1.31 7.56
CA THR A 28 -26.77 -2.76 7.69
C THR A 28 -26.06 -3.19 8.97
N THR A 29 -26.21 -4.47 9.31
CA THR A 29 -25.51 -5.09 10.44
C THR A 29 -24.75 -6.31 9.93
N LEU A 30 -23.44 -6.27 10.08
CA LEU A 30 -22.55 -7.37 9.77
C LEU A 30 -22.30 -8.17 11.04
N THR A 31 -22.21 -9.49 10.89
CA THR A 31 -21.98 -10.41 12.01
C THR A 31 -20.62 -11.05 11.80
N GLY A 32 -19.72 -10.90 12.77
CA GLY A 32 -18.38 -11.48 12.76
C GLY A 32 -18.43 -12.99 12.94
N ASP A 33 -17.25 -13.61 12.99
CA ASP A 33 -17.14 -15.06 13.20
C ASP A 33 -17.52 -15.49 14.62
N GLU A 34 -17.31 -14.61 15.61
CA GLU A 34 -17.63 -14.87 17.01
C GLU A 34 -19.08 -14.51 17.41
N GLY A 35 -19.89 -14.12 16.41
CA GLY A 35 -21.27 -13.68 16.63
C GLY A 35 -21.38 -12.24 17.14
N ASP A 36 -20.27 -11.51 17.23
CA ASP A 36 -20.28 -10.08 17.41
C ASP A 36 -21.00 -9.41 16.23
N GLU A 37 -21.80 -8.40 16.52
CA GLU A 37 -22.51 -7.66 15.48
C GLU A 37 -21.97 -6.24 15.42
N ILE A 38 -21.67 -5.78 14.22
CA ILE A 38 -21.26 -4.41 13.95
C ILE A 38 -22.30 -3.72 13.07
N ASP A 39 -22.79 -2.57 13.53
CA ASP A 39 -23.64 -1.72 12.71
C ASP A 39 -22.76 -0.86 11.81
N VAL A 40 -23.07 -0.85 10.51
CA VAL A 40 -22.36 -0.03 9.53
C VAL A 40 -23.36 0.69 8.63
N THR A 41 -23.12 1.98 8.44
CA THR A 41 -23.83 2.79 7.45
C THR A 41 -22.87 3.10 6.30
N LEU A 42 -23.05 2.42 5.17
CA LEU A 42 -22.27 2.61 3.95
C LEU A 42 -22.70 3.91 3.27
N GLU A 43 -21.80 4.88 3.10
CA GLU A 43 -22.10 6.13 2.42
C GLU A 43 -21.89 5.97 0.89
N LEU A 44 -22.90 5.45 0.20
CA LEU A 44 -22.82 5.05 -1.22
C LEU A 44 -22.63 6.22 -2.20
N SER A 45 -23.07 7.42 -1.80
CA SER A 45 -22.97 8.67 -2.58
C SER A 45 -21.75 9.53 -2.23
N ASP A 46 -20.87 9.06 -1.34
CA ASP A 46 -19.67 9.78 -0.97
C ASP A 46 -18.76 9.98 -2.19
N LYS A 47 -18.21 11.20 -2.33
CA LYS A 47 -17.27 11.55 -3.39
C LYS A 47 -15.91 10.87 -3.20
N GLU A 48 -15.61 10.45 -1.98
CA GLU A 48 -14.37 9.73 -1.65
C GLU A 48 -14.51 8.20 -1.85
N ARG A 49 -15.67 7.73 -2.29
CA ARG A 49 -15.85 6.33 -2.68
C ARG A 49 -14.87 5.95 -3.80
N VAL A 50 -14.13 4.88 -3.59
CA VAL A 50 -13.22 4.31 -4.59
C VAL A 50 -13.76 2.97 -5.05
N SER A 51 -13.90 2.78 -6.36
CA SER A 51 -14.33 1.52 -6.97
C SER A 51 -13.37 1.15 -8.10
N HIS A 52 -12.68 0.01 -7.97
CA HIS A 52 -11.78 -0.50 -9.00
C HIS A 52 -12.39 -1.69 -9.72
N TYR A 53 -12.96 -1.46 -10.91
CA TYR A 53 -13.49 -2.52 -11.76
C TYR A 53 -12.42 -3.04 -12.73
N GLY A 54 -12.24 -4.35 -12.77
CA GLY A 54 -11.39 -5.02 -13.75
C GLY A 54 -11.86 -6.46 -13.97
N LEU A 55 -11.80 -6.95 -15.22
CA LEU A 55 -12.26 -8.29 -15.59
C LEU A 55 -11.54 -9.41 -14.82
N ASN A 56 -10.31 -9.16 -14.38
CA ASN A 56 -9.48 -10.08 -13.56
C ASN A 56 -9.06 -9.45 -12.21
N SER A 57 -9.65 -8.33 -11.79
CA SER A 57 -9.25 -7.63 -10.56
C SER A 57 -10.01 -8.13 -9.33
N ARG A 58 -9.57 -7.66 -8.14
CA ARG A 58 -10.21 -7.94 -6.84
C ARG A 58 -11.55 -7.23 -6.63
N ALA A 59 -11.98 -6.39 -7.58
CA ALA A 59 -13.16 -5.53 -7.45
C ALA A 59 -13.20 -4.77 -6.11
N THR A 60 -12.05 -4.24 -5.68
CA THR A 60 -11.94 -3.52 -4.40
C THR A 60 -12.80 -2.26 -4.42
N ASN A 61 -13.65 -2.15 -3.40
CA ASN A 61 -14.48 -0.99 -3.12
C ASN A 61 -14.18 -0.46 -1.71
N LEU A 62 -14.02 0.86 -1.60
CA LEU A 62 -13.86 1.56 -0.34
C LEU A 62 -15.05 2.49 -0.12
N PHE A 63 -15.64 2.42 1.07
CA PHE A 63 -16.74 3.30 1.48
C PHE A 63 -16.41 3.96 2.80
N SER A 64 -16.68 5.26 2.93
CA SER A 64 -16.80 5.89 4.24
C SER A 64 -17.95 5.25 5.00
N ILE A 65 -17.77 5.00 6.30
CA ILE A 65 -18.82 4.43 7.13
C ILE A 65 -19.03 5.21 8.42
N LYS A 66 -20.21 5.02 9.01
CA LYS A 66 -20.51 5.35 10.42
C LYS A 66 -20.93 4.09 11.15
N SER A 67 -20.53 3.99 12.42
CA SER A 67 -20.92 2.90 13.31
C SER A 67 -21.18 3.47 14.71
N ASP A 68 -22.35 3.15 15.26
CA ASP A 68 -22.73 3.54 16.61
C ASP A 68 -21.92 2.72 17.65
N LYS A 69 -21.59 1.45 17.32
CA LYS A 69 -20.81 0.54 18.18
C LYS A 69 -19.31 0.83 18.20
N LEU A 70 -18.73 1.23 17.07
CA LEU A 70 -17.33 1.68 17.01
C LEU A 70 -17.22 3.17 17.34
N SER A 71 -17.74 3.60 18.49
CA SER A 71 -17.67 5.01 18.93
C SER A 71 -16.22 5.45 19.14
N ILE A 72 -15.57 5.89 18.06
CA ILE A 72 -14.23 6.47 18.02
C ILE A 72 -14.30 7.87 17.41
N GLU A 73 -13.36 8.74 17.79
CA GLU A 73 -13.28 10.11 17.25
C GLU A 73 -12.87 10.14 15.77
N ASP A 74 -12.28 9.05 15.27
CA ASP A 74 -11.74 8.96 13.91
C ASP A 74 -12.81 8.56 12.87
N ASP A 75 -12.70 9.15 11.68
CA ASP A 75 -13.45 8.69 10.51
C ASP A 75 -13.13 7.21 10.19
N LEU A 76 -14.11 6.48 9.69
CA LEU A 76 -14.00 5.06 9.37
C LEU A 76 -14.16 4.79 7.88
N VAL A 77 -13.46 3.78 7.39
CA VAL A 77 -13.60 3.26 6.03
C VAL A 77 -13.80 1.75 6.07
N VAL A 78 -14.65 1.23 5.19
CA VAL A 78 -14.77 -0.21 4.94
C VAL A 78 -14.22 -0.56 3.56
N LYS A 79 -13.33 -1.55 3.52
CA LYS A 79 -12.78 -2.18 2.32
C LYS A 79 -13.55 -3.46 2.04
N VAL A 80 -14.18 -3.53 0.87
CA VAL A 80 -14.92 -4.69 0.37
C VAL A 80 -14.22 -5.19 -0.89
N PHE A 81 -13.78 -6.45 -0.91
CA PHE A 81 -12.98 -6.97 -2.01
C PHE A 81 -13.02 -8.50 -2.10
N TRP A 82 -12.62 -9.06 -3.24
CA TRP A 82 -12.56 -10.51 -3.48
C TRP A 82 -11.12 -11.00 -3.45
N ALA A 83 -10.71 -11.53 -2.29
CA ALA A 83 -9.38 -12.12 -2.07
C ALA A 83 -9.31 -13.53 -2.66
N GLU A 84 -8.11 -13.95 -3.08
CA GLU A 84 -7.87 -15.32 -3.53
C GLU A 84 -7.80 -16.27 -2.32
N ALA A 85 -8.63 -17.31 -2.33
CA ALA A 85 -8.88 -18.18 -1.18
C ALA A 85 -7.65 -19.00 -0.73
N THR A 86 -6.69 -19.21 -1.61
CA THR A 86 -5.47 -19.98 -1.32
C THR A 86 -4.34 -19.12 -0.78
N ARG A 87 -4.47 -17.79 -0.81
CA ARG A 87 -3.47 -16.87 -0.25
C ARG A 87 -3.75 -16.60 1.21
N THR A 88 -2.71 -16.31 1.97
CA THR A 88 -2.86 -15.74 3.32
C THR A 88 -3.66 -14.45 3.22
N SER A 89 -4.70 -14.33 4.04
CA SER A 89 -5.61 -13.19 3.98
C SER A 89 -4.95 -11.91 4.50
N GLU A 90 -5.39 -10.74 4.03
CA GLU A 90 -4.91 -9.45 4.55
C GLU A 90 -5.11 -9.34 6.07
N PRO A 91 -6.25 -9.73 6.66
CA PRO A 91 -6.41 -9.76 8.12
C PRO A 91 -5.36 -10.63 8.83
N ASP A 92 -5.03 -11.81 8.30
CA ASP A 92 -4.04 -12.70 8.91
C ASP A 92 -2.62 -12.16 8.78
N ILE A 93 -2.28 -11.53 7.65
CA ILE A 93 -1.02 -10.79 7.53
C ILE A 93 -0.99 -9.63 8.53
N LEU A 94 -2.08 -8.90 8.69
CA LEU A 94 -2.15 -7.77 9.62
C LEU A 94 -1.97 -8.20 11.09
N LYS A 95 -2.47 -9.38 11.49
CA LYS A 95 -2.17 -9.95 12.82
C LYS A 95 -0.65 -10.06 13.04
N ARG A 96 0.07 -10.62 12.07
CA ARG A 96 1.54 -10.71 12.11
C ARG A 96 2.22 -9.34 12.10
N VAL A 97 1.70 -8.40 11.30
CA VAL A 97 2.18 -7.01 11.27
C VAL A 97 2.05 -6.36 12.64
N TYR A 98 0.95 -6.59 13.38
CA TYR A 98 0.75 -5.99 14.71
C TYR A 98 1.71 -6.53 15.77
N GLU A 99 2.02 -7.83 15.74
CA GLU A 99 3.07 -8.41 16.59
C GLU A 99 4.41 -7.70 16.37
N ILE A 100 4.84 -7.60 15.11
CA ILE A 100 6.10 -6.94 14.75
C ILE A 100 6.03 -5.45 15.11
N ALA A 101 4.90 -4.80 14.85
CA ALA A 101 4.74 -3.39 15.12
C ALA A 101 4.84 -3.06 16.60
N HIS A 102 4.39 -3.98 17.45
CA HIS A 102 4.58 -3.90 18.89
C HIS A 102 6.05 -3.95 19.28
N ASP A 103 6.79 -4.93 18.76
CA ASP A 103 8.18 -5.19 19.14
C ASP A 103 9.18 -4.19 18.55
N GLN A 104 8.88 -3.63 17.38
CA GLN A 104 9.75 -2.70 16.65
C GLN A 104 9.38 -1.22 16.85
N ASP A 105 8.41 -0.92 17.72
CA ASP A 105 7.92 0.45 17.99
C ASP A 105 7.43 1.19 16.72
N ILE A 106 6.74 0.47 15.82
CA ILE A 106 6.17 1.03 14.57
C ILE A 106 4.64 1.00 14.54
N LYS A 107 3.98 0.82 15.70
CA LYS A 107 2.51 0.77 15.85
C LYS A 107 1.77 1.92 15.15
N GLY A 108 2.36 3.12 15.17
CA GLY A 108 1.78 4.31 14.54
C GLY A 108 1.82 4.32 13.00
N HIS A 109 2.58 3.41 12.39
CA HIS A 109 2.93 3.43 10.96
C HIS A 109 2.29 2.30 10.14
N VAL A 110 1.34 1.56 10.73
CA VAL A 110 0.55 0.49 10.08
C VAL A 110 -0.95 0.82 10.19
N PRO A 111 -1.82 0.29 9.31
CA PRO A 111 -3.26 0.59 9.35
C PRO A 111 -3.91 -0.06 10.57
N VAL A 112 -4.88 0.64 11.15
CA VAL A 112 -5.65 0.13 12.30
C VAL A 112 -6.89 -0.59 11.77
N MET A 113 -6.84 -1.93 11.77
CA MET A 113 -7.96 -2.80 11.47
C MET A 113 -8.80 -2.97 12.73
N LEU A 114 -10.06 -2.57 12.67
CA LEU A 114 -10.98 -2.64 13.80
C LEU A 114 -11.85 -3.89 13.76
N TRP A 115 -12.14 -4.38 12.55
CA TRP A 115 -13.03 -5.52 12.34
C TRP A 115 -12.84 -6.09 10.94
N TYR A 116 -13.07 -7.39 10.75
CA TYR A 116 -13.13 -8.00 9.43
C TYR A 116 -14.07 -9.22 9.39
N LYS A 117 -14.46 -9.64 8.19
CA LYS A 117 -15.23 -10.86 7.93
C LYS A 117 -15.01 -11.38 6.52
N SER A 118 -14.87 -12.70 6.37
CA SER A 118 -15.00 -13.39 5.08
C SER A 118 -16.42 -13.97 4.93
N PHE A 119 -16.89 -14.05 3.68
CA PHE A 119 -18.20 -14.63 3.33
C PHE A 119 -18.00 -15.87 2.46
N GLU A 120 -17.70 -17.02 3.07
CA GLU A 120 -17.38 -18.27 2.37
C GLU A 120 -18.47 -18.71 1.37
N GLU A 121 -19.73 -18.37 1.62
CA GLU A 121 -20.85 -18.63 0.72
C GLU A 121 -20.73 -17.89 -0.64
N THR A 122 -19.91 -16.83 -0.70
CA THR A 122 -19.61 -16.07 -1.92
C THR A 122 -18.46 -16.67 -2.74
N SER A 123 -17.88 -17.78 -2.27
CA SER A 123 -16.75 -18.43 -2.95
C SER A 123 -17.07 -18.78 -4.40
N THR A 124 -16.21 -18.30 -5.30
CA THR A 124 -16.29 -18.60 -6.73
C THR A 124 -15.85 -20.03 -7.08
N ALA A 125 -15.32 -20.79 -6.12
CA ALA A 125 -14.88 -22.18 -6.32
C ALA A 125 -15.99 -23.07 -6.92
N LYS A 126 -17.24 -22.88 -6.46
CA LYS A 126 -18.39 -23.64 -6.97
C LYS A 126 -18.71 -23.35 -8.43
N VAL A 127 -18.58 -22.10 -8.85
CA VAL A 127 -18.76 -21.71 -10.26
C VAL A 127 -17.64 -22.32 -11.11
N ARG A 128 -16.38 -22.20 -10.66
CA ARG A 128 -15.21 -22.79 -11.34
C ARG A 128 -15.37 -24.30 -11.54
N GLN A 129 -15.73 -25.03 -10.48
CA GLN A 129 -15.95 -26.48 -10.54
C GLN A 129 -17.05 -26.85 -11.55
N ARG A 130 -18.17 -26.12 -11.57
CA ARG A 130 -19.29 -26.37 -12.50
C ARG A 130 -18.95 -26.06 -13.95
N LEU A 131 -17.98 -25.18 -14.18
CA LEU A 131 -17.42 -24.86 -15.50
C LEU A 131 -16.28 -25.81 -15.91
N GLY A 132 -15.90 -26.78 -15.05
CA GLY A 132 -14.78 -27.68 -15.31
C GLY A 132 -13.40 -27.02 -15.16
N LEU A 133 -13.32 -25.89 -14.46
CA LEU A 133 -12.07 -25.17 -14.19
C LEU A 133 -11.45 -25.64 -12.87
N LYS A 134 -10.12 -25.48 -12.75
CA LYS A 134 -9.40 -25.67 -11.48
C LYS A 134 -9.92 -24.69 -10.42
N THR A 135 -10.01 -25.11 -9.16
CA THR A 135 -10.45 -24.26 -8.05
C THR A 135 -9.36 -23.36 -7.50
N GLU A 136 -8.09 -23.61 -7.81
CA GLU A 136 -6.98 -22.67 -7.60
C GLU A 136 -7.30 -21.34 -8.30
N GLY A 137 -7.04 -20.21 -7.64
CA GLY A 137 -7.51 -18.89 -8.08
C GLY A 137 -8.99 -18.62 -7.79
N ALA A 138 -9.68 -19.47 -7.02
CA ALA A 138 -10.99 -19.14 -6.46
C ALA A 138 -10.85 -17.95 -5.51
N ARG A 139 -11.89 -17.14 -5.47
CA ARG A 139 -11.98 -15.92 -4.66
C ARG A 139 -13.18 -15.94 -3.74
N VAL A 140 -13.01 -15.30 -2.58
CA VAL A 140 -14.01 -15.13 -1.51
C VAL A 140 -14.13 -13.63 -1.20
N LEU A 141 -15.35 -13.17 -0.92
CA LEU A 141 -15.60 -11.79 -0.51
C LEU A 141 -15.11 -11.56 0.92
N TYR A 142 -14.38 -10.47 1.11
CA TYR A 142 -13.93 -9.96 2.39
C TYR A 142 -14.47 -8.55 2.61
N THR A 143 -14.75 -8.26 3.88
CA THR A 143 -15.02 -6.93 4.38
C THR A 143 -14.06 -6.64 5.53
N ILE A 144 -13.36 -5.51 5.47
CA ILE A 144 -12.46 -5.05 6.54
C ILE A 144 -12.78 -3.60 6.87
N ILE A 145 -12.90 -3.28 8.15
CA ILE A 145 -13.11 -1.92 8.65
C ILE A 145 -11.80 -1.39 9.20
N PHE A 146 -11.39 -0.23 8.68
CA PHE A 146 -10.18 0.48 9.08
C PHE A 146 -10.53 1.88 9.59
N ARG A 147 -9.64 2.43 10.43
CA ARG A 147 -9.57 3.88 10.60
C ARG A 147 -9.19 4.52 9.26
N LYS A 148 -9.86 5.62 8.93
CA LYS A 148 -9.62 6.34 7.68
C LYS A 148 -8.25 6.99 7.71
N LEU A 149 -7.51 6.80 6.62
CA LEU A 149 -6.23 7.43 6.37
C LEU A 149 -6.36 8.42 5.21
N ARG A 150 -5.42 9.34 5.10
CA ARG A 150 -5.34 10.29 3.98
C ARG A 150 -4.18 9.95 3.03
N PRO A 151 -4.33 10.11 1.71
CA PRO A 151 -3.26 9.78 0.77
C PRO A 151 -2.02 10.64 0.98
N ILE A 152 -0.82 10.05 0.95
CA ILE A 152 0.43 10.81 1.11
C ILE A 152 0.59 11.91 0.05
N THR A 153 -0.11 11.77 -1.09
CA THR A 153 -0.09 12.72 -2.21
C THR A 153 -0.69 14.08 -1.89
N GLU A 154 -1.42 14.22 -0.77
CA GLU A 154 -1.91 15.51 -0.28
C GLU A 154 -0.83 16.34 0.43
N LEU A 155 0.25 15.70 0.87
CA LEU A 155 1.33 16.34 1.60
C LEU A 155 2.34 16.99 0.65
N THR A 156 2.97 18.06 1.12
CA THR A 156 4.08 18.73 0.42
C THR A 156 5.24 19.02 1.38
N GLY A 157 6.36 19.49 0.84
CA GLY A 157 7.51 19.95 1.61
C GLY A 157 8.00 18.91 2.62
N ARG A 158 8.24 19.38 3.85
CA ARG A 158 8.77 18.57 4.95
C ARG A 158 7.79 17.50 5.41
N ASP A 159 6.49 17.79 5.45
CA ASP A 159 5.47 16.83 5.91
C ASP A 159 5.41 15.61 5.01
N PHE A 160 5.48 15.82 3.69
CA PHE A 160 5.59 14.72 2.72
C PHE A 160 6.82 13.85 2.98
N LEU A 161 7.99 14.46 3.16
CA LEU A 161 9.23 13.71 3.37
C LEU A 161 9.26 12.94 4.68
N LEU A 162 8.73 13.53 5.75
CA LEU A 162 8.61 12.86 7.05
C LEU A 162 7.70 11.63 6.94
N ALA A 163 6.49 11.81 6.39
CA ALA A 163 5.56 10.70 6.20
C ALA A 163 6.14 9.60 5.30
N TRP A 164 6.76 9.98 4.18
CA TRP A 164 7.38 9.03 3.25
C TRP A 164 8.51 8.25 3.95
N TRP A 165 9.35 8.93 4.72
CA TRP A 165 10.43 8.26 5.45
C TRP A 165 9.90 7.32 6.54
N GLU A 166 8.86 7.71 7.25
CA GLU A 166 8.20 6.85 8.23
C GLU A 166 7.64 5.58 7.61
N THR A 167 7.05 5.65 6.41
CA THR A 167 6.63 4.45 5.67
C THR A 167 7.81 3.56 5.26
N VAL A 168 8.96 4.13 4.90
CA VAL A 168 10.19 3.36 4.59
C VAL A 168 10.71 2.65 5.84
N LYS A 169 10.77 3.34 7.00
CA LYS A 169 11.20 2.72 8.27
C LYS A 169 10.27 1.58 8.67
N CYS A 170 8.96 1.80 8.58
CA CYS A 170 7.94 0.79 8.83
C CYS A 170 8.15 -0.44 7.93
N HIS A 171 8.29 -0.21 6.62
CA HIS A 171 8.55 -1.28 5.65
C HIS A 171 9.83 -2.06 5.97
N LEU A 172 10.94 -1.38 6.27
CA LEU A 172 12.20 -2.03 6.61
C LEU A 172 12.09 -2.92 7.84
N ALA A 173 11.42 -2.43 8.89
CA ALA A 173 11.20 -3.20 10.11
C ALA A 173 10.32 -4.44 9.85
N LEU A 174 9.29 -4.32 9.02
CA LEU A 174 8.47 -5.47 8.59
C LEU A 174 9.27 -6.47 7.76
N TRP A 175 10.05 -5.98 6.79
CA TRP A 175 10.90 -6.82 5.95
C TRP A 175 11.91 -7.63 6.77
N GLN A 176 12.55 -7.00 7.76
CA GLN A 176 13.51 -7.66 8.65
C GLN A 176 12.89 -8.73 9.55
N ASN A 177 11.57 -8.72 9.70
CA ASN A 177 10.80 -9.66 10.52
C ASN A 177 9.91 -10.58 9.66
N ASP A 178 10.34 -10.83 8.41
CA ASP A 178 9.73 -11.74 7.45
C ASP A 178 8.28 -11.38 7.05
N VAL A 179 7.96 -10.09 6.96
CA VAL A 179 6.73 -9.60 6.30
C VAL A 179 7.10 -8.77 5.08
N TYR A 180 6.74 -9.27 3.91
CA TYR A 180 7.09 -8.69 2.61
C TYR A 180 5.87 -8.01 2.00
N HIS A 181 5.87 -6.68 1.88
CA HIS A 181 4.72 -5.90 1.38
C HIS A 181 4.48 -6.08 -0.13
N ARG A 182 5.55 -6.02 -0.94
CA ARG A 182 5.58 -6.30 -2.40
C ARG A 182 4.79 -5.38 -3.33
N ASP A 183 3.91 -4.52 -2.79
CA ASP A 183 3.19 -3.51 -3.58
C ASP A 183 3.39 -2.09 -3.05
N ILE A 184 4.64 -1.61 -3.07
CA ILE A 184 4.94 -0.22 -2.74
C ILE A 184 4.47 0.69 -3.87
N SER A 185 3.53 1.58 -3.58
CA SER A 185 2.92 2.48 -4.57
C SER A 185 2.46 3.79 -3.92
N ALA A 186 2.23 4.82 -4.72
CA ALA A 186 1.79 6.12 -4.21
C ALA A 186 0.40 6.08 -3.54
N SER A 187 -0.45 5.09 -3.85
CA SER A 187 -1.75 4.89 -3.20
C SER A 187 -1.65 4.17 -1.86
N ASN A 188 -0.58 3.40 -1.66
CA ASN A 188 -0.40 2.56 -0.48
C ASN A 188 0.43 3.26 0.61
N LEU A 189 1.08 4.38 0.26
CA LEU A 189 1.63 5.31 1.25
C LEU A 189 0.56 6.32 1.64
N MET A 190 0.24 6.37 2.93
CA MET A 190 -0.80 7.23 3.49
C MET A 190 -0.28 7.98 4.71
N TYR A 191 -1.10 8.84 5.28
CA TYR A 191 -0.81 9.52 6.53
C TYR A 191 -2.06 9.68 7.40
N ARG A 192 -1.82 9.91 8.69
CA ARG A 192 -2.82 10.39 9.65
C ARG A 192 -2.27 11.60 10.40
N THR A 193 -3.16 12.31 11.10
CA THR A 193 -2.77 13.44 11.95
C THR A 193 -3.06 13.08 13.40
N VAL A 194 -2.02 12.97 14.22
CA VAL A 194 -2.14 12.66 15.66
C VAL A 194 -1.64 13.87 16.44
N ASN A 195 -2.47 14.47 17.28
CA ASN A 195 -2.11 15.65 18.08
C ASN A 195 -1.52 16.81 17.23
N GLY A 196 -2.07 17.02 16.03
CA GLY A 196 -1.61 18.02 15.07
C GLY A 196 -0.32 17.67 14.32
N LYS A 197 0.23 16.45 14.51
CA LYS A 197 1.46 15.99 13.85
C LYS A 197 1.13 14.95 12.76
N ILE A 198 1.85 15.05 11.64
CA ILE A 198 1.72 14.10 10.53
C ILE A 198 2.46 12.81 10.87
N VAL A 199 1.80 11.68 10.66
CA VAL A 199 2.36 10.33 10.84
C VAL A 199 2.14 9.55 9.55
N GLY A 200 3.22 9.12 8.91
CA GLY A 200 3.20 8.26 7.73
C GLY A 200 2.77 6.84 8.06
N VAL A 201 1.92 6.25 7.22
CA VAL A 201 1.35 4.92 7.40
C VAL A 201 1.53 4.13 6.10
N LEU A 202 2.14 2.95 6.19
CA LEU A 202 2.19 1.99 5.09
C LEU A 202 0.91 1.18 5.12
N ASN A 203 0.09 1.25 4.07
CA ASN A 203 -1.24 0.65 3.98
C ASN A 203 -1.31 -0.39 2.86
N ASP A 204 -2.39 -1.19 2.89
CA ASP A 204 -2.75 -2.22 1.89
C ASP A 204 -1.82 -3.44 1.86
N PHE A 205 -2.09 -4.38 2.77
CA PHE A 205 -1.30 -5.61 2.94
C PHE A 205 -1.88 -6.80 2.15
N ASP A 206 -2.78 -6.55 1.21
CA ASP A 206 -3.47 -7.60 0.47
C ASP A 206 -2.58 -8.39 -0.51
N LEU A 207 -1.44 -7.82 -0.90
CA LEU A 207 -0.40 -8.48 -1.70
C LEU A 207 0.77 -8.98 -0.86
N ALA A 208 0.77 -8.71 0.44
CA ALA A 208 1.86 -9.08 1.31
C ALA A 208 1.91 -10.59 1.59
N SER A 209 3.05 -11.04 2.10
CA SER A 209 3.30 -12.45 2.41
C SER A 209 4.36 -12.59 3.50
N THR A 210 4.38 -13.75 4.16
CA THR A 210 5.42 -14.13 5.12
C THR A 210 6.48 -15.07 4.53
N GLU A 211 6.37 -15.40 3.26
CA GLU A 211 7.31 -16.24 2.54
C GLU A 211 8.29 -15.40 1.72
N LYS A 212 9.57 -15.77 1.74
CA LYS A 212 10.62 -15.09 0.94
C LYS A 212 10.43 -15.28 -0.55
N THR A 213 9.94 -16.45 -0.96
CA THR A 213 9.70 -16.77 -2.36
C THR A 213 8.31 -16.35 -2.75
N ALA A 214 8.17 -15.59 -3.84
CA ALA A 214 6.86 -15.27 -4.40
C ALA A 214 6.27 -16.52 -5.06
N THR A 215 5.13 -16.99 -4.54
CA THR A 215 4.38 -18.11 -5.10
C THR A 215 3.34 -17.55 -6.08
N GLY A 216 3.68 -17.47 -7.37
CA GLY A 216 2.70 -17.17 -8.43
C GLY A 216 2.25 -15.69 -8.56
N THR A 217 0.94 -15.46 -8.63
CA THR A 217 0.24 -14.19 -8.99
C THR A 217 0.54 -13.01 -8.06
N GLU A 218 1.32 -13.21 -7.01
CA GLU A 218 1.87 -12.22 -6.08
C GLU A 218 2.78 -11.16 -6.74
N ARG A 219 3.02 -11.28 -8.05
CA ARG A 219 3.87 -10.39 -8.86
C ARG A 219 3.14 -9.20 -9.48
N THR A 220 1.86 -8.99 -9.16
CA THR A 220 1.09 -7.83 -9.62
C THR A 220 1.40 -6.59 -8.78
N GLY A 221 2.64 -6.10 -8.85
CA GLY A 221 2.96 -4.77 -8.32
C GLY A 221 2.33 -3.68 -9.19
N THR A 222 2.23 -2.47 -8.64
CA THR A 222 1.77 -1.33 -9.42
C THR A 222 2.84 -0.90 -10.43
N ILE A 223 2.66 -1.30 -11.72
CA ILE A 223 3.64 -1.23 -12.83
C ILE A 223 4.57 0.01 -12.81
N PRO A 224 4.10 1.27 -12.72
CA PRO A 224 4.98 2.44 -12.69
C PRO A 224 6.01 2.44 -11.55
N PHE A 225 5.66 1.84 -10.41
CA PHE A 225 6.48 1.83 -9.20
C PHE A 225 7.38 0.59 -9.11
N MET A 226 7.05 -0.51 -9.76
CA MET A 226 7.88 -1.73 -9.78
C MET A 226 9.32 -1.43 -10.21
N ALA A 227 10.30 -2.04 -9.54
CA ALA A 227 11.70 -1.92 -9.91
C ALA A 227 11.95 -2.31 -11.37
N LEU A 228 12.94 -1.69 -12.02
CA LEU A 228 13.24 -1.91 -13.45
C LEU A 228 13.44 -3.38 -13.80
N ILE A 229 14.16 -4.13 -12.97
CA ILE A 229 14.41 -5.56 -13.18
C ILE A 229 13.14 -6.41 -13.08
N LEU A 230 12.16 -5.99 -12.28
CA LEU A 230 10.88 -6.70 -12.14
C LEU A 230 9.94 -6.47 -13.33
N LEU A 231 10.30 -5.56 -14.26
CA LEU A 231 9.57 -5.30 -15.49
C LEU A 231 10.18 -6.01 -16.71
N GLU A 232 11.20 -6.85 -16.51
CA GLU A 232 11.80 -7.69 -17.55
C GLU A 232 11.02 -9.00 -17.74
N ASP A 233 11.05 -9.54 -18.97
CA ASP A 233 10.33 -10.77 -19.31
C ASP A 233 10.65 -11.93 -18.34
N ASP A 234 11.93 -12.14 -18.03
CA ASP A 234 12.35 -13.16 -17.07
C ASP A 234 11.75 -12.98 -15.68
N ALA A 235 11.62 -11.73 -15.20
CA ALA A 235 11.02 -11.45 -13.90
C ALA A 235 9.49 -11.58 -13.92
N LEU A 236 8.85 -11.18 -15.03
CA LEU A 236 7.42 -11.32 -15.25
C LEU A 236 7.02 -12.81 -15.36
N GLU A 237 7.87 -13.65 -15.96
CA GLU A 237 7.73 -15.10 -15.99
C GLU A 237 8.02 -15.74 -14.63
N GLY A 238 8.85 -15.07 -13.82
CA GLY A 238 9.06 -15.45 -12.43
C GLY A 238 10.40 -16.01 -12.04
N HIS A 239 11.38 -15.83 -12.91
CA HIS A 239 12.71 -16.34 -12.71
C HIS A 239 13.55 -15.42 -11.80
N VAL A 240 13.04 -14.23 -11.46
CA VAL A 240 13.68 -13.28 -10.54
C VAL A 240 12.98 -13.29 -9.18
N GLY A 241 13.74 -13.57 -8.13
CA GLY A 241 13.26 -13.48 -6.74
C GLY A 241 13.04 -12.03 -6.30
N HIS A 242 12.02 -11.78 -5.48
CA HIS A 242 11.75 -10.44 -4.96
C HIS A 242 12.66 -10.14 -3.76
N ALA A 243 13.47 -9.09 -3.85
CA ALA A 243 14.43 -8.68 -2.83
C ALA A 243 14.12 -7.27 -2.29
N TYR A 244 14.73 -6.89 -1.16
CA TYR A 244 14.41 -5.62 -0.48
C TYR A 244 14.68 -4.43 -1.40
N LYS A 245 15.76 -4.49 -2.18
CA LYS A 245 16.11 -3.44 -3.14
C LYS A 245 15.01 -3.14 -4.15
N HIS A 246 14.14 -4.10 -4.48
CA HIS A 246 13.05 -3.86 -5.42
C HIS A 246 11.97 -2.97 -4.80
N ASP A 247 11.63 -3.19 -3.53
CA ASP A 247 10.72 -2.31 -2.78
C ASP A 247 11.39 -0.96 -2.48
N ALA A 248 12.69 -0.96 -2.16
CA ALA A 248 13.48 0.26 -1.96
C ALA A 248 13.51 1.15 -3.22
N GLU A 249 13.73 0.57 -4.40
CA GLU A 249 13.62 1.27 -5.68
C GLU A 249 12.17 1.78 -5.91
N SER A 250 11.16 1.01 -5.53
CA SER A 250 9.75 1.42 -5.63
C SER A 250 9.45 2.68 -4.81
N PHE A 251 10.00 2.82 -3.59
CA PHE A 251 9.88 4.05 -2.80
C PHE A 251 10.47 5.27 -3.51
N ILE A 252 11.59 5.11 -4.23
CA ILE A 252 12.19 6.19 -5.05
C ILE A 252 11.24 6.57 -6.18
N TRP A 253 10.66 5.58 -6.87
CA TRP A 253 9.66 5.83 -7.92
C TRP A 253 8.43 6.55 -7.39
N VAL A 254 7.96 6.23 -6.18
CA VAL A 254 6.86 6.97 -5.51
C VAL A 254 7.24 8.43 -5.27
N MET A 255 8.44 8.71 -4.77
CA MET A 255 8.90 10.08 -4.57
C MET A 255 8.97 10.87 -5.89
N ILE A 256 9.54 10.29 -6.94
CA ILE A 256 9.60 10.89 -8.28
C ILE A 256 8.19 11.16 -8.81
N TRP A 257 7.30 10.19 -8.66
CA TRP A 257 5.92 10.26 -9.12
C TRP A 257 5.18 11.44 -8.51
N ILE A 258 5.26 11.59 -7.19
CA ILE A 258 4.56 12.65 -6.46
C ILE A 258 5.16 14.01 -6.83
N CYS A 259 6.49 14.15 -6.80
CA CYS A 259 7.17 15.40 -7.14
C CYS A 259 6.85 15.92 -8.55
N LEU A 260 6.58 15.04 -9.51
CA LEU A 260 6.35 15.41 -10.91
C LEU A 260 4.87 15.44 -11.33
N ARG A 261 3.96 14.90 -10.52
CA ARG A 261 2.53 14.80 -10.88
C ARG A 261 1.59 15.57 -9.96
N TYR A 262 2.06 16.16 -8.87
CA TYR A 262 1.22 16.88 -7.91
C TYR A 262 1.73 18.31 -7.69
N ASP A 263 0.80 19.25 -7.54
CA ASP A 263 1.01 20.64 -7.11
C ASP A 263 0.16 20.89 -5.86
N ASP A 264 0.77 21.34 -4.76
CA ASP A 264 0.08 21.66 -3.50
C ASP A 264 -0.92 20.57 -3.06
N GLY A 265 -0.49 19.30 -3.11
CA GLY A 265 -1.30 18.16 -2.69
C GLY A 265 -2.37 17.70 -3.70
N LYS A 266 -2.37 18.24 -4.92
CA LYS A 266 -3.38 17.94 -5.96
C LYS A 266 -2.73 17.48 -7.25
N PRO A 267 -3.32 16.55 -8.01
CA PRO A 267 -2.81 16.18 -9.33
C PRO A 267 -2.71 17.42 -10.23
N ARG A 268 -1.55 17.65 -10.86
CA ARG A 268 -1.37 18.79 -11.77
C ARG A 268 -2.35 18.70 -12.93
N GLU A 269 -2.92 19.82 -13.36
CA GLU A 269 -3.81 19.84 -14.53
C GLU A 269 -3.06 19.54 -15.84
N HIS A 270 -1.82 20.02 -15.95
CA HIS A 270 -0.97 19.93 -17.13
C HIS A 270 0.46 19.53 -16.76
N GLY A 271 1.23 19.09 -17.76
CA GLY A 271 2.66 18.81 -17.58
C GLY A 271 2.94 17.67 -16.61
N ARG A 272 2.22 16.55 -16.76
CA ARG A 272 2.45 15.30 -16.01
C ARG A 272 3.30 14.33 -16.86
N PRO A 273 4.64 14.43 -16.82
CA PRO A 273 5.52 13.73 -17.75
C PRO A 273 5.44 12.19 -17.65
N LEU A 274 4.98 11.67 -16.51
CA LEU A 274 4.90 10.23 -16.23
C LEU A 274 3.55 9.60 -16.60
N ASP A 275 2.55 10.40 -17.02
CA ASP A 275 1.23 9.87 -17.42
C ASP A 275 1.34 8.85 -18.58
N ALA A 276 2.38 8.97 -19.41
CA ALA A 276 2.64 8.03 -20.49
C ALA A 276 3.01 6.62 -20.00
N TRP A 277 3.45 6.46 -18.75
CA TRP A 277 3.80 5.17 -18.15
C TRP A 277 2.55 4.35 -17.82
N LEU A 278 1.41 5.01 -17.56
CA LEU A 278 0.12 4.36 -17.29
C LEU A 278 -0.55 3.79 -18.53
N LYS A 279 -0.02 4.09 -19.71
CA LYS A 279 -0.62 3.76 -21.02
C LYS A 279 0.08 2.61 -21.73
N VAL A 280 1.06 1.99 -21.07
CA VAL A 280 1.88 0.92 -21.61
C VAL A 280 1.86 -0.26 -20.66
N ASP A 281 2.22 -1.43 -21.18
CA ASP A 281 2.42 -2.64 -20.38
C ASP A 281 3.73 -2.56 -19.57
N ALA A 282 4.06 -3.64 -18.87
CA ALA A 282 5.26 -3.69 -18.02
C ALA A 282 6.55 -3.41 -18.81
N VAL A 283 6.71 -4.05 -19.97
CA VAL A 283 7.90 -3.89 -20.83
C VAL A 283 7.99 -2.46 -21.37
N GLY A 284 6.90 -1.90 -21.89
CA GLY A 284 6.88 -0.51 -22.34
C GLY A 284 7.08 0.49 -21.19
N CYS A 285 6.66 0.15 -19.97
CA CYS A 285 6.95 0.97 -18.79
C CYS A 285 8.44 0.93 -18.45
N ARG A 286 9.08 -0.25 -18.51
CA ARG A 286 10.52 -0.41 -18.34
C ARG A 286 11.30 0.47 -19.31
N GLU A 287 10.97 0.43 -20.59
CA GLU A 287 11.62 1.27 -21.62
C GLU A 287 11.52 2.75 -21.28
N LYS A 288 10.33 3.23 -20.92
CA LYS A 288 10.13 4.64 -20.55
C LYS A 288 10.88 5.04 -19.28
N LYS A 289 10.99 4.14 -18.29
CA LYS A 289 11.77 4.36 -17.07
C LYS A 289 13.27 4.43 -17.39
N SER A 290 13.77 3.51 -18.22
CA SER A 290 15.17 3.51 -18.68
C SER A 290 15.50 4.79 -19.46
N ASP A 291 14.64 5.20 -20.39
CA ASP A 291 14.75 6.45 -21.13
C ASP A 291 14.74 7.66 -20.19
N PHE A 292 13.89 7.64 -19.16
CA PHE A 292 13.84 8.69 -18.16
C PHE A 292 15.16 8.78 -17.38
N LEU A 293 15.73 7.65 -16.93
CA LEU A 293 16.99 7.63 -16.20
C LEU A 293 18.18 8.13 -17.06
N GLY A 294 18.26 7.68 -18.31
CA GLY A 294 19.33 8.01 -19.25
C GLY A 294 19.16 9.36 -19.97
N GLY A 295 17.94 9.88 -20.06
CA GLY A 295 17.60 11.02 -20.91
C GLY A 295 18.03 12.37 -20.33
N GLN A 296 18.60 13.23 -21.16
CA GLN A 296 18.93 14.62 -20.78
C GLN A 296 17.67 15.45 -20.48
N ALA A 297 16.51 15.07 -21.04
CA ALA A 297 15.24 15.75 -20.82
C ALA A 297 14.85 15.82 -19.34
N ARG A 298 15.26 14.85 -18.51
CA ARG A 298 14.98 14.86 -17.06
C ARG A 298 15.56 16.08 -16.36
N ARG A 299 16.70 16.62 -16.84
CA ARG A 299 17.37 17.79 -16.25
C ARG A 299 16.56 19.07 -16.42
N SER A 300 15.60 19.09 -17.35
CA SER A 300 14.72 20.22 -17.60
C SER A 300 13.37 20.13 -16.87
N LEU A 301 13.08 18.99 -16.22
CA LEU A 301 11.84 18.79 -15.50
C LEU A 301 11.77 19.66 -14.26
N LYS A 302 10.57 20.20 -14.02
CA LYS A 302 10.27 21.01 -12.83
C LYS A 302 9.42 20.21 -11.86
N ALA A 303 9.84 20.27 -10.60
CA ALA A 303 9.08 19.81 -9.45
C ALA A 303 7.73 20.52 -9.40
N GLY A 304 6.80 19.88 -8.71
CA GLY A 304 5.48 20.43 -8.50
C GLY A 304 5.56 21.46 -7.40
N LYS A 305 4.59 22.36 -7.38
CA LYS A 305 4.54 23.36 -6.33
C LYS A 305 4.49 22.66 -4.97
N GLY A 306 5.42 22.99 -4.09
CA GLY A 306 5.58 22.38 -2.77
C GLY A 306 6.50 21.15 -2.74
N HIS A 307 7.03 20.70 -3.87
CA HIS A 307 7.96 19.55 -3.95
C HIS A 307 9.36 19.94 -4.45
N GLU A 308 9.71 21.22 -4.46
CA GLU A 308 10.99 21.71 -5.00
C GLU A 308 12.20 21.11 -4.26
N GLU A 309 12.18 21.08 -2.93
CA GLU A 309 13.24 20.45 -2.12
C GLU A 309 13.20 18.92 -2.22
N ASN A 310 11.99 18.35 -2.24
CA ASN A 310 11.77 16.91 -2.38
C ASN A 310 12.31 16.40 -3.73
N TRP A 311 12.24 17.23 -4.76
CA TRP A 311 12.77 16.92 -6.09
C TRP A 311 14.30 16.95 -6.16
N LYS A 312 14.96 17.80 -5.37
CA LYS A 312 16.44 17.76 -5.25
C LYS A 312 16.88 16.41 -4.68
N LEU A 313 16.18 15.96 -3.65
CA LEU A 313 16.39 14.64 -3.04
C LEU A 313 16.08 13.50 -4.03
N ALA A 314 14.94 13.56 -4.72
CA ALA A 314 14.60 12.59 -5.76
C ALA A 314 15.66 12.54 -6.88
N THR A 315 16.23 13.68 -7.26
CA THR A 315 17.31 13.76 -8.26
C THR A 315 18.58 13.07 -7.77
N ALA A 316 18.93 13.19 -6.49
CA ALA A 316 20.03 12.44 -5.89
C ALA A 316 19.78 10.93 -5.96
N TYR A 317 18.57 10.49 -5.62
CA TYR A 317 18.16 9.09 -5.73
C TYR A 317 18.20 8.56 -7.16
N ILE A 318 17.73 9.33 -8.14
CA ILE A 318 17.82 8.97 -9.55
C ILE A 318 19.28 8.75 -9.96
N ASN A 319 20.19 9.63 -9.54
CA ASN A 319 21.60 9.50 -9.90
C ASN A 319 22.23 8.25 -9.27
N ALA A 320 21.88 7.91 -8.04
CA ALA A 320 22.32 6.66 -7.42
C ALA A 320 21.74 5.43 -8.13
N LEU A 321 20.46 5.43 -8.49
CA LEU A 321 19.86 4.34 -9.29
C LEU A 321 20.62 4.12 -10.60
N VAL A 322 20.98 5.20 -11.30
CA VAL A 322 21.80 5.12 -12.52
C VAL A 322 23.16 4.47 -12.25
N MET A 323 23.84 4.87 -11.16
CA MET A 323 25.15 4.32 -10.79
C MET A 323 25.08 2.84 -10.38
N ILE A 324 24.04 2.46 -9.63
CA ILE A 324 23.82 1.07 -9.19
C ILE A 324 23.53 0.18 -10.40
N ASN A 325 22.64 0.60 -11.29
CA ASN A 325 22.29 -0.16 -12.50
C ASN A 325 23.48 -0.32 -13.46
N ALA A 326 24.35 0.70 -13.55
CA ALA A 326 25.59 0.60 -14.30
C ALA A 326 26.57 -0.42 -13.66
N THR A 327 26.70 -0.42 -12.33
CA THR A 327 27.56 -1.37 -11.61
C THR A 327 27.10 -2.82 -11.81
N ILE A 328 25.79 -3.09 -11.71
CA ILE A 328 25.23 -4.44 -11.90
C ILE A 328 25.54 -4.98 -13.30
N SER A 329 25.45 -4.12 -14.32
CA SER A 329 25.75 -4.49 -15.71
C SER A 329 27.23 -4.86 -15.95
N THR A 330 28.12 -4.57 -14.99
CA THR A 330 29.58 -4.78 -15.10
C THR A 330 30.14 -5.83 -14.14
N SER A 331 29.31 -6.39 -13.26
CA SER A 331 29.75 -7.37 -12.25
C SER A 331 29.98 -8.76 -12.88
N PRO A 332 31.08 -9.48 -12.55
CA PRO A 332 31.27 -10.87 -12.94
C PRO A 332 30.17 -11.78 -12.36
N GLU A 333 29.77 -12.81 -13.12
CA GLU A 333 28.66 -13.73 -12.80
C GLU A 333 28.82 -14.51 -11.47
N ASP A 334 30.04 -14.62 -10.92
CA ASP A 334 30.37 -15.48 -9.77
C ASP A 334 30.25 -14.82 -8.37
N GLN A 335 29.97 -13.52 -8.27
CA GLN A 335 29.57 -12.89 -7.01
C GLN A 335 28.09 -12.60 -7.11
N ASP A 336 27.27 -13.02 -6.14
CA ASP A 336 25.86 -12.59 -6.08
C ASP A 336 25.81 -11.07 -5.93
N PRO A 337 25.61 -10.29 -7.02
CA PRO A 337 25.62 -8.84 -6.93
C PRO A 337 24.38 -8.36 -6.18
N TYR A 338 23.36 -9.21 -5.99
CA TYR A 338 22.09 -8.85 -5.40
C TYR A 338 22.20 -8.65 -3.89
N VAL A 339 22.95 -9.50 -3.17
CA VAL A 339 23.14 -9.35 -1.71
C VAL A 339 23.87 -8.05 -1.35
N GLN A 340 24.96 -7.71 -2.07
CA GLN A 340 25.69 -6.47 -1.82
C GLN A 340 24.82 -5.23 -2.11
N THR A 341 23.97 -5.30 -3.12
CA THR A 341 23.05 -4.19 -3.44
C THR A 341 21.96 -4.01 -2.39
N ASP A 342 21.47 -5.07 -1.75
CA ASP A 342 20.44 -4.95 -0.71
C ASP A 342 20.95 -4.13 0.47
N ASP A 343 22.17 -4.40 0.94
CA ASP A 343 22.76 -3.63 2.03
C ASP A 343 23.10 -2.19 1.61
N ALA A 344 23.54 -2.00 0.35
CA ALA A 344 23.77 -0.68 -0.20
C ALA A 344 22.47 0.16 -0.23
N PHE A 345 21.34 -0.39 -0.67
CA PHE A 345 20.07 0.33 -0.70
C PHE A 345 19.56 0.68 0.70
N LYS A 346 19.71 -0.23 1.67
CA LYS A 346 19.35 0.03 3.08
C LYS A 346 20.14 1.21 3.64
N VAL A 347 21.46 1.17 3.51
CA VAL A 347 22.35 2.24 4.01
C VAL A 347 22.08 3.55 3.27
N TYR A 348 21.94 3.48 1.95
CA TYR A 348 21.74 4.65 1.10
C TYR A 348 20.46 5.41 1.41
N LEU A 349 19.32 4.71 1.52
CA LEU A 349 18.06 5.36 1.91
C LEU A 349 18.19 6.04 3.29
N SER A 350 18.88 5.40 4.24
CA SER A 350 19.09 5.97 5.57
C SER A 350 19.97 7.23 5.55
N ASP A 351 21.13 7.17 4.88
CA ASP A 351 22.14 8.23 4.90
C ASP A 351 21.66 9.52 4.22
N VAL A 352 21.02 9.40 3.05
CA VAL A 352 20.59 10.58 2.28
C VAL A 352 19.49 11.34 3.02
N ILE A 353 18.60 10.63 3.70
CA ILE A 353 17.50 11.26 4.47
C ILE A 353 18.03 11.86 5.75
N ARG A 354 18.95 11.18 6.44
CA ARG A 354 19.60 11.74 7.62
C ARG A 354 20.27 13.08 7.29
N LEU A 355 21.03 13.12 6.20
CA LEU A 355 21.64 14.36 5.69
C LEU A 355 20.59 15.45 5.42
N PHE A 356 19.42 15.09 4.87
CA PHE A 356 18.36 16.05 4.57
C PHE A 356 17.61 16.54 5.83
N LEU A 357 17.33 15.65 6.78
CA LEU A 357 16.64 15.97 8.03
C LEU A 357 17.52 16.76 9.02
N GLU A 358 18.84 16.61 8.93
CA GLU A 358 19.82 17.37 9.72
C GLU A 358 20.01 18.82 9.23
N ILE A 359 19.59 19.15 8.00
CA ILE A 359 19.56 20.53 7.48
C ILE A 359 18.46 21.30 8.24
N PRO A 360 18.81 22.35 9.02
CA PRO A 360 17.81 23.13 9.73
C PRO A 360 16.88 23.83 8.73
N ALA A 361 15.60 23.49 8.76
CA ALA A 361 14.56 24.45 8.39
C ALA A 361 14.40 25.37 9.60
N ASP A 362 14.57 26.69 9.43
CA ASP A 362 14.51 27.67 10.52
C ASP A 362 13.37 27.38 11.52
N GLY A 363 13.72 26.88 12.71
CA GLY A 363 12.77 26.50 13.77
C GLY A 363 13.39 25.55 14.83
N PRO A 364 12.91 25.56 16.09
CA PRO A 364 13.49 24.77 17.17
C PRO A 364 13.23 23.27 16.97
N ARG A 365 14.29 22.48 17.20
CA ARG A 365 14.31 21.01 17.09
C ARG A 365 13.47 20.38 18.20
N GLU A 366 12.34 19.76 17.85
CA GLU A 366 11.81 18.64 18.62
C GLU A 366 12.34 17.35 18.02
N ASP A 367 12.93 16.50 18.86
CA ASP A 367 13.38 15.16 18.51
C ASP A 367 12.15 14.32 18.15
N THR A 368 12.03 13.96 16.87
CA THR A 368 10.95 13.14 16.32
C THR A 368 10.76 11.83 17.09
N THR A 369 11.80 11.33 17.75
CA THR A 369 11.78 10.09 18.54
C THR A 369 11.00 10.28 19.85
N GLN A 370 11.21 11.40 20.57
CA GLN A 370 10.48 11.68 21.82
C GLN A 370 9.00 11.98 21.60
N VAL A 371 8.67 12.57 20.46
CA VAL A 371 7.32 12.94 20.06
C VAL A 371 6.44 11.71 19.77
N VAL A 372 7.02 10.69 19.14
CA VAL A 372 6.34 9.41 18.86
C VAL A 372 6.08 8.67 20.19
N THR A 373 7.07 8.62 21.08
CA THR A 373 6.91 7.99 22.41
C THR A 373 5.80 8.63 23.24
N SER A 374 5.60 9.96 23.16
CA SER A 374 4.48 10.62 23.86
C SER A 374 3.10 10.34 23.24
N CYS A 375 3.03 10.09 21.92
CA CYS A 375 1.77 9.74 21.25
C CYS A 375 1.36 8.28 21.52
N LEU A 376 2.32 7.37 21.64
CA LEU A 376 2.08 5.96 21.95
C LEU A 376 1.57 5.75 23.39
N ALA A 377 1.88 6.66 24.31
CA ALA A 377 1.41 6.60 25.69
C ALA A 377 -0.12 6.82 25.81
N SER A 378 -0.71 7.66 24.95
CA SER A 378 -2.17 7.86 24.89
C SER A 378 -2.93 6.76 24.14
N GLU A 379 -2.26 5.97 23.31
CA GLU A 379 -2.86 4.85 22.54
C GLU A 379 -2.92 3.54 23.35
N SER A 380 -2.32 3.48 24.54
CA SER A 380 -2.16 2.24 25.32
C SER A 380 -3.47 1.59 25.79
N GLU A 381 -4.54 2.37 26.03
CA GLU A 381 -5.88 1.83 26.38
C GLU A 381 -6.67 1.33 25.16
N GLU A 382 -6.36 1.79 23.94
CA GLU A 382 -7.06 1.39 22.70
C GLU A 382 -6.45 0.16 22.03
N TRP A 383 -5.14 -0.05 22.19
CA TRP A 383 -4.45 -1.26 21.71
C TRP A 383 -4.87 -2.54 22.44
N GLU A 384 -5.42 -2.45 23.65
CA GLU A 384 -6.00 -3.59 24.36
C GLU A 384 -7.24 -4.16 23.65
N LEU A 385 -8.03 -3.34 22.94
CA LEU A 385 -9.18 -3.78 22.14
C LEU A 385 -8.76 -4.49 20.83
N VAL A 386 -7.68 -4.03 20.19
CA VAL A 386 -7.15 -4.63 18.94
C VAL A 386 -6.47 -5.98 19.25
N SER A 387 -5.75 -6.06 20.37
CA SER A 387 -5.04 -7.27 20.78
C SER A 387 -5.95 -8.34 21.41
N THR A 388 -7.07 -7.97 22.03
CA THR A 388 -8.06 -8.95 22.53
C THR A 388 -8.81 -9.65 21.39
N ASN A 389 -9.09 -8.95 20.28
CA ASN A 389 -9.66 -9.58 19.07
C ASN A 389 -8.63 -10.37 18.25
N ALA A 390 -7.32 -10.10 18.39
CA ALA A 390 -6.26 -10.85 17.72
C ALA A 390 -5.89 -12.17 18.43
N ASN A 391 -6.22 -12.30 19.73
CA ASN A 391 -5.99 -13.50 20.53
C ASN A 391 -7.21 -14.43 20.64
N ALA A 392 -8.28 -14.11 19.91
CA ALA A 392 -9.46 -14.95 19.80
C ALA A 392 -9.33 -15.88 18.57
N GLU A 393 -8.36 -16.80 18.66
CA GLU A 393 -8.33 -18.12 18.00
C GLU A 393 -7.17 -18.97 18.56
#